data_AF-A0A9Q1ZD59-F1
#
_entry.id   AF-A0A9Q1ZD59-F1
#
_cell.length_a   1.000
_cell.length_b   1.000
_cell.length_c   1.000
_cell.angle_alpha   90.00
_cell.angle_beta   90.00
_cell.angle_gamma   90.00
#
_symmetry.space_group_name_H-M   'P 1'
#
loop_
_entity.id
_entity.type
_entity.pdbx_description
1 polymer ?
#
loop_
_entity_poly.entity_id
_entity_poly.type
_entity_poly.pdbx_seq_one_letter_code
_entity_poly.pdbx_strand_id
1 'polypeptide(L)'
;MGQIDSYVNSVYKNVGGNKEEINILKEEMRYHLIQLVEELKLEGKSEEESISIAIKRFGEETQIEDELFGVFQFVNKKAKKVLMITLAFFIMATISFSAFLIGTQFFIHQELKSNSKIFNIMSYYNKDNTNSIDENVENVIKKSKGKIEGVMMYQSTGDYTDMREDISKDLEYAYPKGIQNKNNNNISFIGQQISTEKGVKYNVSIRGMDTNAWVPAYIKVLKNISIVFLGFSIISMIAWILVKLNGHACAINK
;
A
#
# COMPACT_ATOMS: atom_id res chain seq x y z
N MET A 1 -26.80 49.23 16.58
CA MET A 1 -26.04 47.96 16.40
C MET A 1 -26.80 46.75 15.84
N GLY A 2 -28.04 46.44 16.25
CA GLY A 2 -28.75 45.22 15.75
C GLY A 2 -28.93 45.12 14.23
N GLN A 3 -28.90 46.24 13.49
CA GLN A 3 -28.91 46.26 12.03
C GLN A 3 -27.62 45.65 11.41
N ILE A 4 -26.45 45.87 12.02
CA ILE A 4 -25.18 45.26 11.58
C ILE A 4 -25.27 43.74 11.75
N ASP A 5 -25.77 43.27 12.89
CA ASP A 5 -25.92 41.84 13.15
C ASP A 5 -26.90 41.17 12.18
N SER A 6 -27.98 41.86 11.84
CA SER A 6 -28.93 41.38 10.84
C SER A 6 -28.26 41.25 9.47
N TYR A 7 -27.51 42.26 9.05
CA TYR A 7 -26.79 42.27 7.78
C TYR A 7 -25.72 41.17 7.71
N VAL A 8 -24.87 41.05 8.74
CA VAL A 8 -23.85 39.99 8.81
C VAL A 8 -24.49 38.61 8.77
N ASN A 9 -25.58 38.39 9.50
CA ASN A 9 -26.24 37.09 9.49
C ASN A 9 -26.93 36.77 8.17
N SER A 10 -27.43 37.78 7.47
CA SER A 10 -28.09 37.60 6.18
C SER A 10 -27.08 37.28 5.08
N VAL A 11 -25.96 38.01 5.00
CA VAL A 11 -24.84 37.74 4.07
C VAL A 11 -24.31 36.30 4.17
N TYR A 12 -24.26 35.71 5.37
CA TYR A 12 -23.76 34.35 5.57
C TYR A 12 -24.86 33.27 5.63
N LYS A 13 -26.13 33.61 5.41
CA LYS A 13 -27.27 32.71 5.67
C LYS A 13 -27.19 31.41 4.87
N ASN A 14 -26.77 31.49 3.61
CA ASN A 14 -26.69 30.34 2.70
C ASN A 14 -25.26 29.84 2.46
N VAL A 15 -24.27 30.39 3.17
CA VAL A 15 -22.86 29.97 3.04
C VAL A 15 -22.66 28.59 3.67
N GLY A 16 -22.28 27.60 2.85
CA GLY A 16 -21.98 26.24 3.29
C GLY A 16 -20.49 26.02 3.57
N GLY A 17 -20.13 25.37 4.69
CA GLY A 17 -18.73 25.17 5.05
C GLY A 17 -18.53 24.75 6.50
N ASN A 18 -17.31 24.94 7.01
CA ASN A 18 -17.03 24.74 8.43
C ASN A 18 -17.70 25.86 9.25
N LYS A 19 -18.53 25.47 10.23
CA LYS A 19 -19.25 26.43 11.08
C LYS A 19 -18.33 27.37 11.85
N GLU A 20 -17.18 26.87 12.30
CA GLU A 20 -16.23 27.66 13.09
C GLU A 20 -15.54 28.73 12.23
N GLU A 21 -15.19 28.37 11.01
CA GLU A 21 -14.61 29.29 10.01
C GLU A 21 -15.62 30.37 9.60
N ILE A 22 -16.86 29.98 9.30
CA ILE A 22 -17.94 30.92 9.00
C ILE A 22 -18.15 31.87 10.19
N ASN A 23 -18.03 31.39 11.42
CA ASN A 23 -18.22 32.22 12.60
C ASN A 23 -17.07 33.22 12.82
N ILE A 24 -15.82 32.82 12.55
CA ILE A 24 -14.67 33.73 12.59
C ILE A 24 -14.88 34.87 11.58
N LEU A 25 -15.25 34.55 10.35
CA LEU A 25 -15.47 35.55 9.29
C LEU A 25 -16.69 36.45 9.56
N LYS A 26 -17.72 35.91 10.22
CA LYS A 26 -18.85 36.70 10.74
C LYS A 26 -18.38 37.75 11.73
N GLU A 27 -17.58 37.35 12.72
CA GLU A 27 -17.08 38.28 13.74
C GLU A 27 -16.10 39.30 13.15
N GLU A 28 -15.28 38.90 12.18
CA GLU A 28 -14.35 39.82 11.49
C GLU A 28 -15.10 40.87 10.65
N MET A 29 -16.08 40.47 9.84
CA MET A 29 -16.91 41.44 9.10
C MET A 29 -17.68 42.35 10.06
N ARG A 30 -18.23 41.80 11.15
CA ARG A 30 -18.93 42.58 12.18
C ARG A 30 -18.01 43.62 12.80
N TYR A 31 -16.78 43.24 13.13
CA TYR A 31 -15.77 44.12 13.68
C TYR A 31 -15.46 45.29 12.73
N HIS A 32 -15.23 45.02 11.45
CA HIS A 32 -14.95 46.06 10.46
C HIS A 32 -16.14 47.01 10.23
N LEU A 33 -17.36 46.49 10.21
CA LEU A 33 -18.57 47.32 10.12
C LEU A 33 -18.72 48.23 11.34
N ILE A 34 -18.47 47.72 12.54
CA ILE A 34 -18.49 48.52 13.77
C ILE A 34 -17.41 49.60 13.75
N GLN A 35 -16.20 49.26 13.29
CA GLN A 35 -15.10 50.23 13.16
C GLN A 35 -15.46 51.37 12.21
N LEU A 36 -16.01 51.04 11.02
CA LEU A 36 -16.51 52.03 10.05
C LEU A 36 -17.59 52.93 10.64
N VAL A 37 -18.50 52.38 11.45
CA VAL A 37 -19.54 53.15 12.13
C VAL A 37 -18.95 54.13 13.13
N GLU A 38 -17.96 53.72 13.92
CA GLU A 38 -17.30 54.63 14.88
C GLU A 38 -16.49 55.72 14.17
N GLU A 39 -15.80 55.41 13.06
CA GLU A 39 -15.11 56.41 12.23
C GLU A 39 -16.09 57.47 11.69
N LEU A 40 -17.24 57.04 11.16
CA LEU A 40 -18.28 57.95 10.65
C LEU A 40 -18.91 58.82 11.76
N LYS A 41 -19.08 58.26 12.96
CA LYS A 41 -19.55 59.04 14.12
C LYS A 41 -18.54 60.13 14.51
N LEU A 42 -17.24 59.83 14.44
CA LEU A 42 -16.17 60.82 14.67
C LEU A 42 -16.16 61.93 13.61
N GLU A 43 -16.57 61.62 12.37
CA GLU A 43 -16.80 62.60 11.30
C GLU A 43 -18.08 63.45 11.49
N GLY A 44 -18.82 63.23 12.58
CA GLY A 44 -20.01 64.01 12.94
C GLY A 44 -21.33 63.43 12.39
N LYS A 45 -21.34 62.19 11.90
CA LYS A 45 -22.56 61.50 11.45
C LYS A 45 -23.37 60.95 12.62
N SER A 46 -24.68 60.86 12.45
CA SER A 46 -25.55 60.19 13.44
C SER A 46 -25.33 58.67 13.41
N GLU A 47 -25.72 57.95 14.46
CA GLU A 47 -25.54 56.49 14.52
C GLU A 47 -26.26 55.77 13.38
N GLU A 48 -27.52 56.10 13.11
CA GLU A 48 -28.29 55.49 12.00
C GLU A 48 -27.69 55.81 10.63
N GLU A 49 -27.27 57.05 10.42
CA GLU A 49 -26.63 57.45 9.16
C GLU A 49 -25.29 56.72 8.98
N SER A 50 -24.52 56.57 10.06
CA SER A 50 -23.24 55.84 10.05
C SER A 50 -23.43 54.36 9.72
N ILE A 51 -24.42 53.69 10.31
CA ILE A 51 -24.73 52.28 10.03
C ILE A 51 -25.15 52.10 8.57
N SER A 52 -26.02 52.97 8.06
CA SER A 52 -26.47 52.91 6.67
C SER A 52 -25.32 53.11 5.68
N ILE A 53 -24.45 54.09 5.94
CA ILE A 53 -23.26 54.35 5.11
C ILE A 53 -22.28 53.18 5.20
N ALA A 54 -22.03 52.62 6.39
CA ALA A 54 -21.12 51.50 6.58
C ALA A 54 -21.57 50.27 5.78
N ILE A 55 -22.85 49.87 5.88
CA ILE A 55 -23.42 48.76 5.10
C ILE A 55 -23.31 49.05 3.60
N LYS A 56 -23.71 50.25 3.17
CA LYS A 56 -23.65 50.63 1.74
C LYS A 56 -22.23 50.63 1.18
N ARG A 57 -21.22 51.01 1.98
CA ARG A 57 -19.80 50.96 1.59
C ARG A 57 -19.27 49.53 1.52
N PHE A 58 -19.78 48.64 2.36
CA PHE A 58 -19.39 47.23 2.40
C PHE A 58 -19.94 46.45 1.20
N GLY A 59 -21.17 46.75 0.78
CA GLY A 59 -21.81 46.15 -0.39
C GLY A 59 -23.27 45.79 -0.14
N GLU A 60 -23.99 45.46 -1.21
CA GLU A 60 -25.34 44.90 -1.08
C GLU A 60 -25.28 43.45 -0.62
N GLU A 61 -26.22 43.06 0.26
CA GLU A 61 -26.28 41.72 0.88
C GLU A 61 -26.15 40.60 -0.15
N THR A 62 -26.94 40.66 -1.23
CA THR A 62 -26.99 39.63 -2.28
C THR A 62 -25.69 39.52 -3.05
N GLN A 63 -25.01 40.64 -3.30
CA GLN A 63 -23.73 40.64 -3.98
C GLN A 63 -22.64 39.96 -3.14
N ILE A 64 -22.54 40.33 -1.86
CA ILE A 64 -21.54 39.77 -0.96
C ILE A 64 -21.84 38.29 -0.64
N GLU A 65 -23.12 37.94 -0.48
CA GLU A 65 -23.57 36.56 -0.31
C GLU A 65 -23.17 35.68 -1.51
N ASP A 66 -23.44 36.12 -2.75
CA ASP A 66 -23.11 35.37 -3.97
C ASP A 66 -21.60 35.17 -4.13
N GLU A 67 -20.80 36.20 -3.83
CA GLU A 67 -19.34 36.13 -3.87
C GLU A 67 -18.79 35.13 -2.83
N LEU A 68 -19.26 35.21 -1.58
CA LEU A 68 -18.90 34.27 -0.52
C LEU A 68 -19.31 32.84 -0.86
N PHE A 69 -20.54 32.65 -1.33
CA PHE A 69 -21.06 31.36 -1.73
C PHE A 69 -20.21 30.74 -2.84
N GLY A 70 -19.83 31.53 -3.84
CA GLY A 70 -18.96 31.11 -4.94
C GLY A 70 -17.60 30.62 -4.46
N VAL A 71 -16.95 31.35 -3.54
CA VAL A 71 -15.63 31.00 -2.99
C VAL A 71 -15.70 29.68 -2.20
N PHE A 72 -16.62 29.56 -1.24
CA PHE A 72 -16.76 28.37 -0.41
C PHE A 72 -17.14 27.13 -1.22
N GLN A 73 -18.06 27.28 -2.18
CA GLN A 73 -18.46 26.17 -3.05
C GLN A 73 -17.32 25.71 -3.96
N PHE A 74 -16.51 26.65 -4.48
CA PHE A 74 -15.36 26.34 -5.32
C PHE A 74 -14.28 25.57 -4.55
N VAL A 75 -13.88 26.04 -3.36
CA VAL A 75 -12.90 25.37 -2.50
C VAL A 75 -13.36 23.97 -2.15
N ASN A 76 -14.61 23.81 -1.71
CA ASN A 76 -15.16 22.50 -1.37
C ASN A 76 -15.23 21.54 -2.56
N LYS A 77 -15.60 22.03 -3.75
CA LYS A 77 -15.65 21.22 -4.98
C LYS A 77 -14.25 20.76 -5.40
N LYS A 78 -13.23 21.62 -5.28
CA LYS A 78 -11.84 21.28 -5.56
C LYS A 78 -11.32 20.27 -4.54
N ALA A 79 -11.52 20.51 -3.26
CA ALA A 79 -11.14 19.58 -2.19
C ALA A 79 -11.78 18.20 -2.39
N LYS A 80 -13.08 18.12 -2.69
CA LYS A 80 -13.78 16.85 -2.95
C LYS A 80 -13.17 16.06 -4.12
N LYS A 81 -12.78 16.75 -5.20
CA LYS A 81 -12.12 16.10 -6.35
C LYS A 81 -10.75 15.52 -5.97
N VAL A 82 -9.93 16.28 -5.23
CA VAL A 82 -8.62 15.79 -4.77
C VAL A 82 -8.80 14.60 -3.82
N LEU A 83 -9.78 14.64 -2.91
CA LEU A 83 -10.07 13.53 -2.01
C LEU A 83 -10.45 12.24 -2.76
N MET A 84 -11.25 12.34 -3.82
CA MET A 84 -11.60 11.19 -4.66
C MET A 84 -10.37 10.59 -5.36
N ILE A 85 -9.44 11.43 -5.82
CA ILE A 85 -8.17 10.98 -6.43
C ILE A 85 -7.30 10.27 -5.40
N THR A 86 -7.16 10.85 -4.20
CA THR A 86 -6.45 10.21 -3.07
C THR A 86 -7.00 8.82 -2.78
N LEU A 87 -8.33 8.71 -2.65
CA LEU A 87 -8.99 7.44 -2.36
C LEU A 87 -8.77 6.41 -3.48
N ALA A 88 -8.81 6.84 -4.74
CA ALA A 88 -8.55 5.95 -5.88
C ALA A 88 -7.13 5.38 -5.85
N PHE A 89 -6.11 6.20 -5.59
CA PHE A 89 -4.73 5.72 -5.45
C PHE A 89 -4.56 4.79 -4.25
N PHE A 90 -5.22 5.10 -3.13
CA PHE A 90 -5.19 4.23 -1.95
C PHE A 90 -5.78 2.85 -2.26
N ILE A 91 -6.94 2.79 -2.94
CA ILE A 91 -7.56 1.52 -3.36
C ILE A 91 -6.63 0.74 -4.32
N MET A 92 -5.98 1.42 -5.26
CA MET A 92 -5.04 0.75 -6.17
C MET A 92 -3.81 0.20 -5.43
N ALA A 93 -3.31 0.93 -4.43
CA ALA A 93 -2.23 0.47 -3.57
C ALA A 93 -2.61 -0.77 -2.76
N THR A 94 -3.83 -0.81 -2.19
CA THR A 94 -4.30 -1.98 -1.42
C THR A 94 -4.50 -3.19 -2.31
N ILE A 95 -5.17 -3.04 -3.47
CA ILE A 95 -5.39 -4.15 -4.42
C ILE A 95 -4.05 -4.75 -4.88
N SER A 96 -3.09 -3.92 -5.27
CA SER A 96 -1.78 -4.39 -5.73
C SER A 96 -0.98 -5.06 -4.61
N PHE A 97 -1.05 -4.57 -3.37
CA PHE A 97 -0.40 -5.20 -2.22
C PHE A 97 -1.04 -6.55 -1.87
N SER A 98 -2.38 -6.62 -1.85
CA SER A 98 -3.11 -7.87 -1.62
C SER A 98 -2.78 -8.90 -2.69
N ALA A 99 -2.71 -8.51 -3.96
CA ALA A 99 -2.30 -9.39 -5.06
C ALA A 99 -0.86 -9.89 -4.88
N PHE A 100 0.06 -9.05 -4.41
CA PHE A 100 1.41 -9.46 -4.05
C PHE A 100 1.40 -10.53 -2.95
N LEU A 101 0.68 -10.32 -1.84
CA LEU A 101 0.61 -11.28 -0.73
C LEU A 101 -0.02 -12.62 -1.13
N ILE A 102 -1.13 -12.58 -1.87
CA ILE A 102 -1.79 -13.81 -2.34
C ILE A 102 -0.88 -14.54 -3.33
N GLY A 103 -0.26 -13.81 -4.26
CA GLY A 103 0.64 -14.37 -5.25
C GLY A 103 1.88 -15.03 -4.61
N THR A 104 2.47 -14.41 -3.59
CA THR A 104 3.62 -14.99 -2.87
C THR A 104 3.22 -16.26 -2.14
N GLN A 105 2.11 -16.24 -1.39
CA GLN A 105 1.60 -17.39 -0.65
C GLN A 105 1.27 -18.56 -1.56
N PHE A 106 0.54 -18.30 -2.65
CA PHE A 106 0.19 -19.32 -3.63
C PHE A 106 1.43 -19.98 -4.24
N PHE A 107 2.44 -19.18 -4.57
CA PHE A 107 3.67 -19.69 -5.15
C PHE A 107 4.47 -20.54 -4.15
N ILE A 108 4.67 -20.05 -2.93
CA ILE A 108 5.35 -20.81 -1.87
C ILE A 108 4.63 -22.13 -1.60
N HIS A 109 3.30 -22.11 -1.53
CA HIS A 109 2.51 -23.31 -1.32
C HIS A 109 2.68 -24.34 -2.47
N GLN A 110 2.71 -23.87 -3.72
CA GLN A 110 2.95 -24.74 -4.88
C GLN A 110 4.33 -25.40 -4.83
N GLU A 111 5.37 -24.66 -4.46
CA GLU A 111 6.73 -25.18 -4.30
C GLU A 111 6.80 -26.21 -3.16
N LEU A 112 6.29 -25.88 -1.98
CA LEU A 112 6.24 -26.79 -0.84
C LEU A 112 5.50 -28.10 -1.18
N LYS A 113 4.40 -28.01 -1.96
CA LYS A 113 3.66 -29.18 -2.44
C LYS A 113 4.45 -30.04 -3.42
N SER A 114 5.33 -29.44 -4.23
CA SER A 114 6.19 -30.19 -5.16
C SER A 114 7.34 -30.87 -4.41
N ASN A 115 7.93 -30.16 -3.44
CA ASN A 115 8.99 -30.70 -2.58
C ASN A 115 8.48 -31.84 -1.71
N SER A 116 7.31 -31.69 -1.08
CA SER A 116 6.71 -32.75 -0.27
C SER A 116 6.39 -34.00 -1.07
N LYS A 117 5.98 -33.86 -2.34
CA LYS A 117 5.82 -35.00 -3.26
C LYS A 117 7.14 -35.71 -3.51
N ILE A 118 8.24 -34.98 -3.71
CA ILE A 118 9.56 -35.60 -3.87
C ILE A 118 9.94 -36.35 -2.60
N PHE A 119 9.82 -35.75 -1.42
CA PHE A 119 10.13 -36.44 -0.17
C PHE A 119 9.28 -37.69 0.04
N ASN A 120 7.99 -37.65 -0.33
CA ASN A 120 7.11 -38.81 -0.28
C ASN A 120 7.45 -39.87 -1.33
N ILE A 121 7.94 -39.50 -2.52
CA ILE A 121 8.44 -40.48 -3.49
C ILE A 121 9.69 -41.16 -2.92
N MET A 122 10.59 -40.38 -2.34
CA MET A 122 11.87 -40.87 -1.81
C MET A 122 11.71 -41.75 -0.56
N SER A 123 10.62 -41.66 0.20
CA SER A 123 10.36 -42.59 1.32
C SER A 123 10.15 -44.03 0.88
N TYR A 124 9.75 -44.26 -0.37
CA TYR A 124 9.62 -45.60 -0.97
C TYR A 124 10.91 -46.08 -1.65
N TYR A 125 12.03 -45.36 -1.47
CA TYR A 125 13.29 -45.72 -2.11
C TYR A 125 13.74 -47.14 -1.73
N ASN A 126 14.08 -47.91 -2.77
CA ASN A 126 14.71 -49.22 -2.65
C ASN A 126 15.89 -49.32 -3.61
N LYS A 127 17.09 -49.60 -3.08
CA LYS A 127 18.33 -49.68 -3.85
C LYS A 127 18.27 -50.67 -5.01
N ASP A 128 17.49 -51.75 -4.85
CA ASP A 128 17.38 -52.82 -5.83
C ASP A 128 16.41 -52.48 -6.99
N ASN A 129 15.59 -51.44 -6.86
CA ASN A 129 14.62 -51.04 -7.88
C ASN A 129 14.34 -49.52 -7.83
N THR A 130 15.14 -48.74 -8.56
CA THR A 130 15.00 -47.28 -8.63
C THR A 130 14.17 -46.79 -9.83
N ASN A 131 13.79 -47.67 -10.77
CA ASN A 131 13.13 -47.25 -12.02
C ASN A 131 11.83 -46.48 -11.77
N SER A 132 11.03 -46.92 -10.80
CA SER A 132 9.79 -46.24 -10.42
C SER A 132 10.04 -44.92 -9.70
N ILE A 133 11.13 -44.81 -8.94
CA ILE A 133 11.55 -43.57 -8.28
C ILE A 133 12.01 -42.56 -9.35
N ASP A 134 12.86 -42.98 -10.27
CA ASP A 134 13.37 -42.18 -11.39
C ASP A 134 12.20 -41.59 -12.19
N GLU A 135 11.24 -42.41 -12.62
CA GLU A 135 10.08 -41.97 -13.40
C GLU A 135 9.21 -40.96 -12.62
N ASN A 136 8.95 -41.22 -11.34
CA ASN A 136 8.13 -40.34 -10.51
C ASN A 136 8.83 -39.01 -10.21
N VAL A 137 10.13 -39.02 -9.92
CA VAL A 137 10.93 -37.82 -9.70
C VAL A 137 11.03 -37.02 -11.01
N GLU A 138 11.27 -37.67 -12.14
CA GLU A 138 11.28 -37.04 -13.47
C GLU A 138 9.97 -36.32 -13.76
N ASN A 139 8.84 -36.96 -13.46
CA ASN A 139 7.53 -36.38 -13.65
C ASN A 139 7.31 -35.12 -12.79
N VAL A 140 7.84 -35.08 -11.56
CA VAL A 140 7.79 -33.87 -10.73
C VAL A 140 8.72 -32.79 -11.27
N ILE A 141 9.94 -33.14 -11.67
CA ILE A 141 10.92 -32.20 -12.24
C ILE A 141 10.38 -31.57 -13.54
N LYS A 142 9.83 -32.36 -14.47
CA LYS A 142 9.19 -31.86 -15.69
C LYS A 142 8.05 -30.89 -15.39
N LYS A 143 7.20 -31.22 -14.41
CA LYS A 143 6.09 -30.34 -13.98
C LYS A 143 6.56 -29.06 -13.30
N SER A 144 7.75 -29.08 -12.69
CA SER A 144 8.34 -27.90 -12.04
C SER A 144 8.79 -26.82 -13.03
N LYS A 145 8.86 -27.12 -14.34
CA LYS A 145 9.29 -26.19 -15.41
C LYS A 145 10.65 -25.55 -15.13
N GLY A 146 11.64 -26.36 -14.72
CA GLY A 146 13.03 -25.92 -14.52
C GLY A 146 13.33 -25.30 -13.15
N LYS A 147 12.36 -25.28 -12.22
CA LYS A 147 12.59 -24.83 -10.84
C LYS A 147 13.36 -25.85 -10.01
N ILE A 148 13.12 -27.13 -10.26
CA ILE A 148 13.85 -28.24 -9.66
C ILE A 148 14.80 -28.78 -10.72
N GLU A 149 16.09 -28.81 -10.38
CA GLU A 149 17.15 -29.32 -11.26
C GLU A 149 17.46 -30.78 -10.96
N GLY A 150 17.27 -31.21 -9.71
CA GLY A 150 17.47 -32.59 -9.34
C GLY A 150 17.26 -32.89 -7.86
N VAL A 151 17.41 -34.16 -7.53
CA VAL A 151 17.23 -34.72 -6.20
C VAL A 151 18.45 -35.57 -5.89
N MET A 152 18.98 -35.41 -4.68
CA MET A 152 20.10 -36.19 -4.17
C MET A 152 19.73 -36.78 -2.82
N MET A 153 20.26 -37.95 -2.50
CA MET A 153 19.99 -38.63 -1.25
C MET A 153 21.28 -39.22 -0.69
N TYR A 154 21.45 -39.02 0.61
CA TYR A 154 22.64 -39.41 1.36
C TYR A 154 22.23 -40.26 2.55
N GLN A 155 23.05 -41.27 2.89
CA GLN A 155 22.82 -42.03 4.11
C GLN A 155 22.95 -41.11 5.33
N SER A 156 22.01 -41.21 6.26
CA SER A 156 22.03 -40.36 7.47
C SER A 156 23.07 -40.89 8.47
N THR A 157 24.16 -40.15 8.68
CA THR A 157 25.26 -40.53 9.59
C THR A 157 25.10 -40.04 11.03
N GLY A 158 24.12 -39.18 11.33
CA GLY A 158 23.91 -38.58 12.64
C GLY A 158 23.24 -37.21 12.53
N ASP A 159 23.20 -36.46 13.64
CA ASP A 159 22.48 -35.18 13.81
C ASP A 159 22.64 -34.17 12.65
N TYR A 160 21.56 -33.45 12.32
CA TYR A 160 21.37 -32.62 11.11
C TYR A 160 22.38 -31.47 10.93
N THR A 161 23.23 -31.19 11.93
CA THR A 161 24.04 -29.96 12.02
C THR A 161 25.39 -30.02 11.31
N ASP A 162 25.85 -31.17 10.84
CA ASP A 162 27.20 -31.34 10.26
C ASP A 162 27.11 -31.60 8.74
N MET A 163 26.69 -30.61 7.95
CA MET A 163 26.86 -30.61 6.49
C MET A 163 28.36 -30.48 6.16
N ARG A 164 29.11 -31.57 6.30
CA ARG A 164 30.52 -31.64 5.89
C ARG A 164 30.65 -31.46 4.38
N GLU A 165 31.66 -30.72 3.98
CA GLU A 165 32.03 -30.36 2.59
C GLU A 165 32.32 -31.56 1.65
N ASP A 166 32.32 -32.80 2.14
CA ASP A 166 32.76 -34.00 1.38
C ASP A 166 31.59 -34.94 1.01
N ILE A 167 30.50 -34.35 0.51
CA ILE A 167 29.20 -34.97 0.20
C ILE A 167 29.29 -36.06 -0.90
N SER A 168 30.40 -36.16 -1.64
CA SER A 168 30.52 -37.10 -2.77
C SER A 168 30.75 -38.56 -2.39
N LYS A 169 31.18 -38.87 -1.16
CA LYS A 169 31.51 -40.25 -0.75
C LYS A 169 30.32 -41.08 -0.27
N ASP A 170 29.23 -40.42 0.15
CA ASP A 170 28.04 -41.06 0.75
C ASP A 170 26.75 -40.85 -0.08
N LEU A 171 26.89 -40.50 -1.37
CA LEU A 171 25.77 -40.32 -2.29
C LEU A 171 25.14 -41.68 -2.62
N GLU A 172 23.95 -41.93 -2.09
CA GLU A 172 23.21 -43.17 -2.27
C GLU A 172 22.33 -43.11 -3.53
N TYR A 173 21.76 -41.95 -3.82
CA TYR A 173 20.92 -41.75 -5.00
C TYR A 173 21.03 -40.32 -5.54
N ALA A 174 20.98 -40.20 -6.86
CA ALA A 174 20.94 -38.92 -7.55
C ALA A 174 20.13 -39.01 -8.84
N TYR A 175 19.27 -38.01 -9.04
CA TYR A 175 18.53 -37.83 -10.27
C TYR A 175 18.53 -36.35 -10.70
N PRO A 176 18.82 -36.03 -11.98
CA PRO A 176 19.32 -36.93 -13.01
C PRO A 176 20.72 -37.49 -12.70
N LYS A 177 21.07 -38.63 -13.31
CA LYS A 177 22.38 -39.28 -13.10
C LYS A 177 23.52 -38.32 -13.49
N GLY A 178 24.55 -38.26 -12.65
CA GLY A 178 25.72 -37.39 -12.87
C GLY A 178 25.53 -35.94 -12.43
N ILE A 179 24.44 -35.60 -11.73
CA ILE A 179 24.29 -34.31 -11.07
C ILE A 179 25.42 -34.10 -10.06
N GLN A 180 26.20 -33.03 -10.24
CA GLN A 180 27.29 -32.70 -9.33
C GLN A 180 26.81 -31.70 -8.28
N ASN A 181 27.26 -31.92 -7.04
CA ASN A 181 27.10 -30.95 -5.96
C ASN A 181 28.12 -29.82 -6.13
N LYS A 182 27.87 -28.92 -7.08
CA LYS A 182 28.66 -27.69 -7.25
C LYS A 182 27.97 -26.55 -6.49
N ASN A 183 28.67 -25.97 -5.53
CA ASN A 183 28.31 -24.70 -4.91
C ASN A 183 28.48 -23.58 -5.95
N ASN A 184 27.42 -23.31 -6.71
CA ASN A 184 27.27 -22.07 -7.46
C ASN A 184 26.33 -21.16 -6.67
N ASN A 185 26.63 -19.86 -6.65
CA ASN A 185 25.89 -18.84 -5.89
C ASN A 185 24.38 -18.73 -6.21
N ASN A 186 23.90 -19.39 -7.28
CA ASN A 186 22.51 -19.32 -7.75
C ASN A 186 21.70 -20.61 -7.48
N ILE A 187 22.24 -21.54 -6.69
CA ILE A 187 21.64 -22.85 -6.45
C ILE A 187 21.23 -22.95 -4.99
N SER A 188 19.98 -23.31 -4.76
CA SER A 188 19.45 -23.57 -3.43
C SER A 188 19.23 -25.06 -3.20
N PHE A 189 19.44 -25.47 -1.96
CA PHE A 189 19.22 -26.83 -1.49
C PHE A 189 18.14 -26.82 -0.41
N ILE A 190 17.18 -27.73 -0.54
CA ILE A 190 16.15 -27.97 0.48
C ILE A 190 16.35 -29.40 0.97
N GLY A 191 16.76 -29.52 2.23
CA GLY A 191 17.00 -30.80 2.89
C GLY A 191 15.80 -31.24 3.74
N GLN A 192 15.47 -32.53 3.70
CA GLN A 192 14.63 -33.17 4.70
C GLN A 192 15.13 -34.59 4.99
N GLN A 193 15.15 -34.97 6.26
CA GLN A 193 15.39 -36.37 6.64
C GLN A 193 14.11 -37.18 6.42
N ILE A 194 14.25 -38.34 5.78
CA ILE A 194 13.17 -39.31 5.57
C ILE A 194 13.58 -40.67 6.15
N SER A 195 12.57 -41.49 6.45
CA SER A 195 12.75 -42.91 6.78
C SER A 195 12.11 -43.76 5.70
N THR A 196 12.83 -44.76 5.21
CA THR A 196 12.28 -45.76 4.28
C THR A 196 11.41 -46.79 5.01
N GLU A 197 10.63 -47.60 4.28
CA GLU A 197 9.84 -48.70 4.83
C GLU A 197 10.67 -49.69 5.66
N LYS A 198 11.95 -49.87 5.31
CA LYS A 198 12.91 -50.71 6.06
C LYS A 198 13.48 -50.03 7.31
N GLY A 199 13.03 -48.81 7.65
CA GLY A 199 13.47 -48.02 8.81
C GLY A 199 14.80 -47.29 8.62
N VAL A 200 15.41 -47.36 7.43
CA VAL A 200 16.68 -46.69 7.14
C VAL A 200 16.45 -45.20 6.94
N LYS A 201 17.24 -44.37 7.63
CA LYS A 201 17.17 -42.91 7.57
C LYS A 201 18.10 -42.35 6.48
N TYR A 202 17.56 -41.44 5.68
CA TYR A 202 18.29 -40.74 4.63
C TYR A 202 18.06 -39.24 4.72
N ASN A 203 19.07 -38.46 4.34
CA ASN A 203 18.93 -37.04 4.09
C ASN A 203 18.68 -36.83 2.60
N VAL A 204 17.49 -36.34 2.25
CA VAL A 204 17.13 -36.01 0.86
C VAL A 204 17.31 -34.52 0.67
N SER A 205 18.05 -34.16 -0.38
CA SER A 205 18.29 -32.78 -0.80
C SER A 205 17.68 -32.55 -2.18
N ILE A 206 16.82 -31.56 -2.29
CA ILE A 206 16.26 -31.08 -3.56
C ILE A 206 17.10 -29.89 -4.01
N ARG A 207 17.67 -29.99 -5.21
CA ARG A 207 18.43 -28.94 -5.86
C ARG A 207 17.51 -28.15 -6.78
N GLY A 208 17.50 -26.83 -6.63
CA GLY A 208 16.74 -25.92 -7.49
C GLY A 208 17.40 -24.55 -7.61
N MET A 209 16.82 -23.68 -8.43
CA MET A 209 17.29 -22.29 -8.55
C MET A 209 17.07 -21.51 -7.25
N ASP A 210 17.93 -20.51 -6.99
CA ASP A 210 18.07 -19.71 -5.75
C ASP A 210 16.76 -19.36 -5.00
N THR A 211 16.82 -19.42 -3.66
CA THR A 211 15.73 -19.12 -2.72
C THR A 211 15.29 -17.67 -2.72
N ASN A 212 16.16 -16.73 -3.09
CA ASN A 212 15.76 -15.35 -3.34
C ASN A 212 14.88 -15.18 -4.59
N ALA A 213 14.76 -16.21 -5.44
CA ALA A 213 13.90 -16.26 -6.62
C ALA A 213 12.51 -16.89 -6.39
N TRP A 214 12.17 -17.28 -5.15
CA TRP A 214 10.89 -17.96 -4.82
C TRP A 214 9.64 -17.12 -5.02
N VAL A 215 9.78 -15.83 -5.32
CA VAL A 215 8.67 -15.01 -5.76
C VAL A 215 9.03 -14.49 -7.15
N PRO A 216 8.30 -14.90 -8.19
CA PRO A 216 8.56 -14.45 -9.55
C PRO A 216 8.70 -12.93 -9.64
N ALA A 217 9.57 -12.46 -10.53
CA ALA A 217 9.84 -11.03 -10.70
C ALA A 217 8.57 -10.21 -10.91
N TYR A 218 7.60 -10.72 -11.67
CA TYR A 218 6.32 -10.05 -11.90
C TYR A 218 5.49 -9.89 -10.62
N ILE A 219 5.57 -10.82 -9.66
CA ILE A 219 4.90 -10.68 -8.35
C ILE A 219 5.63 -9.62 -7.52
N LYS A 220 6.97 -9.61 -7.53
CA LYS A 220 7.77 -8.55 -6.85
C LYS A 220 7.47 -7.16 -7.40
N VAL A 221 7.21 -7.03 -8.71
CA VAL A 221 6.81 -5.77 -9.36
C VAL A 221 5.50 -5.24 -8.75
N LEU A 222 4.53 -6.08 -8.37
CA LEU A 222 3.30 -5.63 -7.72
C LEU A 222 3.56 -4.93 -6.38
N LYS A 223 4.55 -5.38 -5.60
CA LYS A 223 4.98 -4.70 -4.37
C LYS A 223 5.46 -3.28 -4.67
N ASN A 224 6.29 -3.13 -5.70
CA ASN A 224 6.83 -1.83 -6.09
C ASN A 224 5.72 -0.90 -6.62
N ILE A 225 4.79 -1.41 -7.42
CA ILE A 225 3.62 -0.67 -7.89
C ILE A 225 2.77 -0.17 -6.71
N SER A 226 2.54 -1.02 -5.71
CA SER A 226 1.80 -0.64 -4.50
C SER A 226 2.47 0.52 -3.75
N ILE A 227 3.80 0.47 -3.59
CA ILE A 227 4.57 1.55 -2.94
C ILE A 227 4.43 2.86 -3.72
N VAL A 228 4.48 2.81 -5.06
CA VAL A 228 4.33 4.00 -5.91
C VAL A 228 2.93 4.60 -5.75
N PHE A 229 1.87 3.79 -5.80
CA PHE A 229 0.50 4.28 -5.59
C PHE A 229 0.27 4.83 -4.18
N LEU A 230 0.88 4.21 -3.16
CA LEU A 230 0.84 4.74 -1.81
C LEU A 230 1.51 6.12 -1.73
N GLY A 231 2.66 6.30 -2.39
CA GLY A 231 3.33 7.59 -2.51
C GLY A 231 2.41 8.66 -3.14
N PHE A 232 1.76 8.34 -4.27
CA PHE A 232 0.79 9.25 -4.89
C PHE A 232 -0.41 9.56 -4.00
N SER A 233 -0.89 8.57 -3.23
CA SER A 233 -1.96 8.78 -2.25
C SER A 233 -1.53 9.76 -1.16
N ILE A 234 -0.31 9.64 -0.63
CA ILE A 234 0.22 10.54 0.41
C ILE A 234 0.37 11.97 -0.15
N ILE A 235 0.96 12.12 -1.34
CA ILE A 235 1.11 13.43 -2.00
C ILE A 235 -0.27 14.07 -2.25
N SER A 236 -1.25 13.29 -2.73
CA SER A 236 -2.61 13.78 -2.97
C SER A 236 -3.31 14.17 -1.66
N MET A 237 -3.06 13.44 -0.57
CA MET A 237 -3.56 13.80 0.76
C MET A 237 -2.98 15.12 1.26
N ILE A 238 -1.66 15.33 1.10
CA ILE A 238 -1.01 16.60 1.43
C ILE A 238 -1.62 17.74 0.59
N ALA A 239 -1.79 17.53 -0.72
CA ALA A 239 -2.44 18.52 -1.59
C ALA A 239 -3.88 18.82 -1.15
N TRP A 240 -4.64 17.81 -0.73
CA TRP A 240 -5.98 18.01 -0.19
C TRP A 240 -5.99 18.86 1.08
N ILE A 241 -5.08 18.57 2.02
CA ILE A 241 -4.90 19.36 3.24
C ILE A 241 -4.54 20.81 2.87
N LEU A 242 -3.61 21.02 1.95
CA LEU A 242 -3.21 22.35 1.49
C LEU A 242 -4.34 23.12 0.81
N VAL A 243 -5.16 22.47 -0.04
CA VAL A 243 -6.35 23.11 -0.65
C VAL A 243 -7.34 23.54 0.43
N LYS A 244 -7.50 22.73 1.48
CA LYS A 244 -8.38 23.05 2.60
C LYS A 244 -7.81 24.19 3.47
N LEU A 245 -6.50 24.18 3.73
CA LEU A 245 -5.81 25.24 4.49
C LEU A 245 -5.68 26.56 3.72
N ASN A 246 -5.48 26.53 2.40
CA ASN A 246 -5.49 27.75 1.58
C ASN A 246 -6.91 28.31 1.41
N GLY A 247 -7.94 27.46 1.46
CA GLY A 247 -9.31 27.91 1.66
C GLY A 247 -9.44 28.77 2.92
N HIS A 248 -8.86 28.31 4.04
CA HIS A 248 -8.81 29.06 5.29
C HIS A 248 -8.02 30.38 5.18
N ALA A 249 -6.84 30.39 4.54
CA ALA A 249 -5.98 31.58 4.46
C ALA A 249 -6.53 32.67 3.52
N CYS A 250 -7.24 32.29 2.46
CA CYS A 250 -7.83 33.26 1.53
C CYS A 250 -9.06 33.97 2.12
N ALA A 251 -9.69 33.38 3.14
CA ALA A 251 -10.79 34.00 3.87
C ALA A 251 -10.31 35.02 4.92
N ILE A 252 -9.07 34.87 5.44
CA ILE A 252 -8.51 35.69 6.54
C ILE A 252 -7.69 36.90 6.05
N ASN A 253 -7.26 36.93 4.77
CA ASN A 253 -6.31 37.94 4.25
C ASN A 253 -6.91 38.92 3.22
N LYS A 254 -8.22 39.16 3.24
CA LYS A 254 -8.86 40.08 2.30
C LYS A 254 -9.89 40.95 3.00
#